data_AF-E3LP22-F1
#
_entry.id   AF-E3LP22-F1
#
_cell.length_a   1.000
_cell.length_b   1.000
_cell.length_c   1.000
_cell.angle_alpha   90.00
_cell.angle_beta   90.00
_cell.angle_gamma   90.00
#
_symmetry.space_group_name_H-M   'P 1'
#
loop_
_entity.id
_entity.type
_entity.pdbx_description
1 polymer ?
#
loop_
_entity_poly.entity_id
_entity_poly.type
_entity_poly.pdbx_seq_one_letter_code
_entity_poly.pdbx_strand_id
1 'polypeptide(L)'
;MCDFNDSGLASQQVFSMVLHIMTAIELPIHLFGGFVILFRTPAKMTSVKWSMFILHFWSSLLDITTCFLVIPYTIFPIPGGVPLGILSLLNVHSMVQGFILVICGALTGISILAFFENRCNSMKYGPYSQSKKTKVIRYLYLAINYSMAFGFMIPVYLQLPGKRESEIYAIKTIPCLPSKIYKNDKFFVASTNISFIFSLVGGLTVLVTVQILYQVIYSVIELRNRTKKLSRVTSTLQKRFSIALYVQVAIPMIAYLFPMLYVFSTWAFDILSQTYNNMVFICIALHGLLSTLTMISVHKPYRETLKILLPTCEMMRRRSKVSGVRDIYLSAII
;
A
#
# COMPACT_ATOMS: atom_id res chain seq x y z
N MET A 1 16.59 -18.12 27.12
CA MET A 1 15.75 -17.29 28.00
C MET A 1 14.97 -16.33 27.12
N CYS A 2 13.66 -16.27 27.28
CA CYS A 2 12.80 -15.31 26.58
C CYS A 2 13.01 -13.93 27.22
N ASP A 3 13.42 -12.93 26.44
CA ASP A 3 13.55 -11.54 26.91
C ASP A 3 12.63 -10.65 26.07
N PHE A 4 11.76 -9.90 26.74
CA PHE A 4 10.83 -8.98 26.10
C PHE A 4 11.38 -7.56 26.20
N ASN A 5 11.99 -7.11 25.11
CA ASN A 5 12.45 -5.73 25.01
C ASN A 5 11.24 -4.78 24.86
N ASP A 6 11.09 -3.85 25.80
CA ASP A 6 10.07 -2.80 25.79
C ASP A 6 10.70 -1.39 25.82
N SER A 7 11.91 -1.26 25.26
CA SER A 7 12.67 -0.02 25.20
C SER A 7 12.84 0.48 23.75
N GLY A 8 13.11 1.78 23.60
CA GLY A 8 13.28 2.39 22.28
C GLY A 8 12.09 2.11 21.36
N LEU A 9 12.36 1.70 20.13
CA LEU A 9 11.31 1.41 19.14
C LEU A 9 10.43 0.21 19.50
N ALA A 10 10.87 -0.68 20.40
CA ALA A 10 10.04 -1.78 20.86
C ALA A 10 8.91 -1.31 21.80
N SER A 11 9.06 -0.12 22.40
CA SER A 11 8.06 0.44 23.31
C SER A 11 6.81 0.94 22.59
N GLN A 12 5.65 0.78 23.24
CA GLN A 12 4.36 1.27 22.71
C GLN A 12 4.39 2.78 22.43
N GLN A 13 5.01 3.55 23.32
CA GLN A 13 5.00 5.01 23.28
C GLN A 13 5.84 5.57 22.12
N VAL A 14 7.06 5.06 21.94
CA VAL A 14 7.92 5.47 20.82
C VAL A 14 7.33 5.01 19.49
N PHE A 15 6.80 3.78 19.42
CA PHE A 15 6.17 3.26 18.21
C PHE A 15 4.97 4.11 17.77
N SER A 16 4.05 4.42 18.69
CA SER A 16 2.89 5.29 18.41
C SER A 16 3.34 6.70 18.00
N MET A 17 4.35 7.27 18.66
CA MET A 17 4.88 8.58 18.29
C MET A 17 5.44 8.60 16.87
N VAL A 18 6.21 7.58 16.47
CA VAL A 18 6.75 7.47 15.09
C VAL A 18 5.62 7.44 14.07
N LEU A 19 4.59 6.63 14.29
CA LEU A 19 3.45 6.51 13.38
C LEU A 19 2.60 7.79 13.32
N HIS A 20 2.45 8.52 14.42
CA HIS A 20 1.80 9.83 14.41
C HIS A 20 2.59 10.88 13.60
N ILE A 21 3.92 10.92 13.76
CA ILE A 21 4.79 11.80 12.96
C ILE A 21 4.68 11.45 11.48
N MET A 22 4.70 10.16 11.15
CA MET A 22 4.50 9.68 9.78
C MET A 22 3.16 10.15 9.21
N THR A 23 2.05 9.94 9.93
CA THR A 23 0.72 10.43 9.50
C THR A 23 0.72 11.93 9.19
N ALA A 24 1.35 12.74 10.05
CA ALA A 24 1.41 14.19 9.88
C ALA A 24 2.14 14.62 8.60
N ILE A 25 3.12 13.83 8.15
CA ILE A 25 3.86 14.04 6.90
C ILE A 25 3.10 13.42 5.70
N GLU A 26 2.56 12.23 5.87
CA GLU A 26 1.88 11.43 4.85
C GLU A 26 0.58 12.08 4.39
N LEU A 27 -0.24 12.56 5.32
CA LEU A 27 -1.55 13.15 5.02
C LEU A 27 -1.48 14.29 3.98
N PRO A 28 -0.67 15.35 4.13
CA PRO A 28 -0.57 16.40 3.11
C PRO A 28 -0.04 15.88 1.78
N ILE A 29 0.88 14.90 1.79
CA ILE A 29 1.43 14.29 0.57
C ILE A 29 0.35 13.47 -0.15
N HIS A 30 -0.43 12.67 0.56
CA HIS A 30 -1.54 11.90 0.00
C HIS A 30 -2.65 12.80 -0.54
N LEU A 31 -3.01 13.87 0.17
CA LEU A 31 -3.98 14.86 -0.29
C LEU A 31 -3.49 15.52 -1.58
N PHE A 32 -2.20 15.90 -1.63
CA PHE A 32 -1.60 16.44 -2.84
C PHE A 32 -1.59 15.42 -3.99
N GLY A 33 -1.24 14.17 -3.71
CA GLY A 33 -1.30 13.07 -4.69
C GLY A 33 -2.70 12.90 -5.27
N GLY A 34 -3.72 12.85 -4.42
CA GLY A 34 -5.13 12.78 -4.82
C GLY A 34 -5.56 13.97 -5.66
N PHE A 35 -5.20 15.20 -5.25
CA PHE A 35 -5.44 16.42 -6.01
C PHE A 35 -4.82 16.35 -7.41
N VAL A 36 -3.56 15.94 -7.51
CA VAL A 36 -2.85 15.85 -8.80
C VAL A 36 -3.51 14.82 -9.72
N ILE A 37 -3.91 13.65 -9.21
CA ILE A 37 -4.64 12.66 -10.02
C ILE A 37 -5.98 13.24 -10.51
N LEU A 38 -6.76 13.84 -9.62
CA LEU A 38 -8.11 14.31 -9.96
C LEU A 38 -8.10 15.51 -10.90
N PHE A 39 -7.19 16.46 -10.70
CA PHE A 39 -7.25 17.76 -11.37
C PHE A 39 -6.14 17.99 -12.39
N ARG A 40 -5.06 17.20 -12.39
CA ARG A 40 -3.88 17.40 -13.24
C ARG A 40 -3.54 16.22 -14.15
N THR A 41 -4.34 15.16 -14.14
CA THR A 41 -4.23 14.08 -15.14
C THR A 41 -4.62 14.58 -16.53
N PRO A 42 -3.71 14.55 -17.53
CA PRO A 42 -4.01 15.06 -18.87
C PRO A 42 -4.93 14.10 -19.66
N ALA A 43 -5.57 14.63 -20.72
CA ALA A 43 -6.49 13.87 -21.58
C ALA A 43 -5.90 12.54 -22.09
N LYS A 44 -4.60 12.50 -22.38
CA LYS A 44 -3.87 11.31 -22.87
C LYS A 44 -3.77 10.18 -21.84
N MET A 45 -3.99 10.45 -20.56
CA MET A 45 -3.93 9.50 -19.45
C MET A 45 -5.31 9.21 -18.83
N THR A 46 -6.39 9.78 -19.38
CA THR A 46 -7.75 9.67 -18.83
C THR A 46 -8.20 8.22 -18.63
N SER A 47 -7.76 7.30 -19.50
CA SER A 47 -8.15 5.89 -19.43
C SER A 47 -7.70 5.18 -18.15
N VAL A 48 -6.64 5.66 -17.49
CA VAL A 48 -6.15 5.09 -16.21
C VAL A 48 -6.46 5.97 -15.01
N LYS A 49 -6.99 7.19 -15.21
CA LYS A 49 -7.18 8.18 -14.15
C LYS A 49 -7.93 7.61 -12.94
N TRP A 50 -9.06 6.95 -13.19
CA TRP A 50 -9.91 6.41 -12.12
C TRP A 50 -9.30 5.19 -11.43
N SER A 51 -8.72 4.26 -12.18
CA SER A 51 -8.06 3.11 -11.56
C SER A 51 -6.84 3.53 -10.74
N MET A 52 -6.15 4.58 -11.19
CA MET A 52 -5.03 5.19 -10.49
C MET A 52 -5.47 5.92 -9.21
N PHE A 53 -6.61 6.62 -9.25
CA PHE A 53 -7.19 7.25 -8.07
C PHE A 53 -7.65 6.22 -7.04
N ILE A 54 -8.31 5.13 -7.47
CA ILE A 54 -8.73 4.05 -6.56
C ILE A 54 -7.51 3.39 -5.89
N LEU A 55 -6.44 3.14 -6.66
CA LEU A 55 -5.17 2.64 -6.12
C LEU A 55 -4.58 3.60 -5.07
N HIS A 56 -4.50 4.89 -5.41
CA HIS A 56 -4.01 5.92 -4.48
C HIS A 56 -4.86 6.01 -3.22
N PHE A 57 -6.19 5.95 -3.35
CA PHE A 57 -7.13 6.04 -2.25
C PHE A 57 -6.93 4.88 -1.25
N TRP A 58 -6.93 3.63 -1.72
CA TRP A 58 -6.79 2.47 -0.82
C TRP A 58 -5.41 2.41 -0.18
N SER A 59 -4.35 2.72 -0.93
CA SER A 59 -2.99 2.81 -0.40
C SER A 59 -2.87 3.90 0.68
N SER A 60 -3.39 5.10 0.43
CA SER A 60 -3.39 6.20 1.42
C SER A 60 -4.26 5.88 2.64
N LEU A 61 -5.39 5.19 2.44
CA LEU A 61 -6.28 4.80 3.54
C LEU A 61 -5.63 3.73 4.42
N LEU A 62 -4.89 2.78 3.85
CA LEU A 62 -4.14 1.78 4.60
C LEU A 62 -3.05 2.45 5.48
N ASP A 63 -2.33 3.43 4.93
CA ASP A 63 -1.35 4.20 5.68
C ASP A 63 -2.05 4.91 6.86
N ILE A 64 -3.05 5.78 6.60
CA ILE A 64 -3.82 6.47 7.64
C ILE A 64 -4.40 5.50 8.70
N THR A 65 -4.87 4.33 8.25
CA THR A 65 -5.39 3.30 9.16
C THR A 65 -4.31 2.77 10.08
N THR A 66 -3.14 2.43 9.54
CA THR A 66 -2.00 1.87 10.29
C THR A 66 -1.37 2.92 11.20
N CYS A 67 -1.27 4.14 10.71
CA CYS A 67 -0.47 5.21 11.28
C CYS A 67 -1.25 6.06 12.31
N PHE A 68 -2.58 6.12 12.19
CA PHE A 68 -3.44 6.97 13.02
C PHE A 68 -4.68 6.28 13.58
N LEU A 69 -5.45 5.57 12.76
CA LEU A 69 -6.74 5.03 13.21
C LEU A 69 -6.58 3.85 14.18
N VAL A 70 -5.73 2.88 13.83
CA VAL A 70 -5.58 1.61 14.56
C VAL A 70 -4.29 1.58 15.38
N ILE A 71 -3.15 2.01 14.81
CA ILE A 71 -1.79 1.86 15.40
C ILE A 71 -1.61 0.46 16.01
N PRO A 72 -1.33 -0.56 15.18
CA PRO A 72 -1.35 -1.95 15.60
C PRO A 72 -0.06 -2.34 16.33
N TYR A 73 -0.05 -2.32 17.66
CA TYR A 73 1.05 -2.88 18.45
C TYR A 73 0.88 -4.40 18.58
N THR A 74 1.33 -5.12 17.56
CA THR A 74 1.20 -6.58 17.45
C THR A 74 2.35 -7.32 18.12
N ILE A 75 2.07 -8.52 18.63
CA ILE A 75 3.02 -9.35 19.38
C ILE A 75 3.25 -10.68 18.64
N PHE A 76 3.78 -10.64 17.42
CA PHE A 76 4.11 -11.87 16.70
C PHE A 76 5.12 -12.73 17.50
N PRO A 77 4.98 -14.07 17.50
CA PRO A 77 4.10 -14.88 16.63
C PRO A 77 2.62 -14.97 17.03
N ILE A 78 2.20 -14.41 18.18
CA ILE A 78 0.78 -14.33 18.52
C ILE A 78 0.08 -13.45 17.45
N PRO A 79 -0.98 -13.93 16.76
CA PRO A 79 -1.70 -13.15 15.77
C PRO A 79 -2.65 -12.18 16.48
N GLY A 80 -2.08 -11.26 17.25
CA GLY A 80 -2.78 -10.46 18.23
C GLY A 80 -1.92 -9.33 18.78
N GLY A 81 -2.51 -8.49 19.61
CA GLY A 81 -1.84 -7.32 20.15
C GLY A 81 -2.78 -6.31 20.78
N VAL A 82 -2.30 -5.08 20.91
CA VAL A 82 -3.04 -3.96 21.49
C VAL A 82 -3.09 -2.83 20.45
N PRO A 83 -4.26 -2.44 19.95
CA PRO A 83 -4.35 -1.26 19.10
C PRO A 83 -4.23 0.03 19.92
N LEU A 84 -3.41 0.97 19.45
CA LEU A 84 -3.08 2.21 20.16
C LEU A 84 -3.65 3.47 19.52
N GLY A 85 -4.37 3.35 18.39
CA GLY A 85 -4.83 4.48 17.59
C GLY A 85 -6.11 5.14 18.08
N ILE A 86 -6.64 6.07 17.29
CA ILE A 86 -7.81 6.86 17.68
C ILE A 86 -9.07 6.01 17.87
N LEU A 87 -9.20 4.90 17.14
CA LEU A 87 -10.33 3.99 17.29
C LEU A 87 -10.33 3.31 18.67
N SER A 88 -9.14 3.07 19.25
CA SER A 88 -9.02 2.62 20.63
C SER A 88 -9.43 3.67 21.65
N LEU A 89 -9.22 4.97 21.36
CA LEU A 89 -9.70 6.06 22.22
C LEU A 89 -11.23 6.18 22.18
N LEU A 90 -11.83 5.86 21.04
CA LEU A 90 -13.28 5.80 20.83
C LEU A 90 -13.91 4.48 21.32
N ASN A 91 -13.15 3.62 21.99
CA ASN A 91 -13.59 2.31 22.50
C ASN A 91 -14.13 1.36 21.41
N VAL A 92 -13.65 1.47 20.18
CA VAL A 92 -13.93 0.48 19.13
C VAL A 92 -13.24 -0.83 19.49
N HIS A 93 -13.98 -1.94 19.46
CA HIS A 93 -13.48 -3.26 19.84
C HIS A 93 -12.22 -3.65 19.05
N SER A 94 -11.18 -4.14 19.72
CA SER A 94 -9.87 -4.38 19.13
C SER A 94 -9.88 -5.35 17.93
N MET A 95 -10.77 -6.35 17.97
CA MET A 95 -10.96 -7.25 16.82
C MET A 95 -11.45 -6.53 15.57
N VAL A 96 -12.37 -5.57 15.72
CA VAL A 96 -12.88 -4.79 14.59
C VAL A 96 -11.77 -3.94 14.01
N GLN A 97 -10.92 -3.36 14.85
CA GLN A 97 -9.74 -2.61 14.40
C GLN A 97 -8.75 -3.50 13.64
N GLY A 98 -8.49 -4.72 14.14
CA GLY A 98 -7.71 -5.73 13.43
C GLY A 98 -8.32 -6.07 12.05
N PHE A 99 -9.64 -6.23 11.97
CA PHE A 99 -10.32 -6.52 10.71
C PHE A 99 -10.20 -5.36 9.72
N ILE A 100 -10.40 -4.12 10.18
CA ILE A 100 -10.23 -2.92 9.35
C ILE A 100 -8.83 -2.90 8.72
N LEU A 101 -7.79 -3.23 9.50
CA LEU A 101 -6.42 -3.26 9.01
C LEU A 101 -6.20 -4.30 7.90
N VAL A 102 -6.61 -5.56 8.14
CA VAL A 102 -6.40 -6.64 7.15
C VAL A 102 -7.26 -6.41 5.89
N ILE A 103 -8.49 -5.93 6.05
CA ILE A 103 -9.37 -5.58 4.93
C ILE A 103 -8.76 -4.42 4.12
N CYS A 104 -8.27 -3.36 4.75
CA CYS A 104 -7.59 -2.26 4.03
C CYS A 104 -6.36 -2.76 3.24
N GLY A 105 -5.58 -3.68 3.82
CA GLY A 105 -4.48 -4.37 3.12
C GLY A 105 -4.96 -5.13 1.89
N ALA A 106 -5.99 -5.97 2.03
CA ALA A 106 -6.56 -6.74 0.94
C ALA A 106 -7.13 -5.85 -0.18
N LEU A 107 -7.86 -4.78 0.18
CA LEU A 107 -8.42 -3.82 -0.77
C LEU A 107 -7.35 -3.01 -1.49
N THR A 108 -6.22 -2.74 -0.84
CA THR A 108 -5.03 -2.16 -1.50
C THR A 108 -4.50 -3.11 -2.57
N GLY A 109 -4.35 -4.41 -2.27
CA GLY A 109 -3.98 -5.42 -3.27
C GLY A 109 -4.98 -5.52 -4.43
N ILE A 110 -6.28 -5.51 -4.14
CA ILE A 110 -7.34 -5.55 -5.16
C ILE A 110 -7.36 -4.27 -6.01
N SER A 111 -7.01 -3.12 -5.44
CA SER A 111 -6.90 -1.86 -6.19
C SER A 111 -5.77 -1.92 -7.24
N ILE A 112 -4.65 -2.58 -6.92
CA ILE A 112 -3.56 -2.87 -7.87
C ILE A 112 -4.03 -3.82 -8.97
N LEU A 113 -4.77 -4.86 -8.59
CA LEU A 113 -5.34 -5.80 -9.53
C LEU A 113 -6.29 -5.10 -10.51
N ALA A 114 -7.19 -4.26 -10.00
CA ALA A 114 -8.09 -3.44 -10.81
C ALA A 114 -7.34 -2.47 -11.72
N PHE A 115 -6.23 -1.91 -11.24
CA PHE A 115 -5.35 -1.04 -12.03
C PHE A 115 -4.75 -1.75 -13.23
N PHE A 116 -4.15 -2.93 -13.03
CA PHE A 116 -3.56 -3.69 -14.14
C PHE A 116 -4.61 -4.31 -15.05
N GLU A 117 -5.73 -4.78 -14.52
CA GLU A 117 -6.85 -5.26 -15.34
C GLU A 117 -7.38 -4.15 -16.26
N ASN A 118 -7.51 -2.92 -15.76
CA ASN A 118 -7.86 -1.77 -16.58
C ASN A 118 -6.79 -1.48 -17.66
N ARG A 119 -5.50 -1.64 -17.31
CA ARG A 119 -4.40 -1.46 -18.27
C ARG A 119 -4.41 -2.51 -19.38
N CYS A 120 -4.55 -3.80 -19.04
CA CYS A 120 -4.64 -4.92 -19.98
C CYS A 120 -5.76 -4.68 -21.00
N ASN A 121 -6.94 -4.36 -20.51
CA ASN A 121 -8.09 -4.05 -21.34
C ASN A 121 -7.85 -2.86 -22.28
N SER A 122 -7.25 -1.78 -21.77
CA SER A 122 -6.92 -0.60 -22.56
C SER A 122 -5.92 -0.92 -23.67
N MET A 123 -5.05 -1.92 -23.50
CA MET A 123 -4.10 -2.36 -24.53
C MET A 123 -4.72 -3.29 -25.56
N LYS A 124 -5.53 -4.24 -25.10
CA LYS A 124 -6.16 -5.25 -25.96
C LYS A 124 -7.21 -4.65 -26.88
N TYR A 125 -8.12 -3.85 -26.33
CA TYR A 125 -9.27 -3.31 -27.06
C TYR A 125 -9.08 -1.84 -27.44
N GLY A 126 -8.25 -1.10 -26.71
CA GLY A 126 -8.22 0.35 -26.76
C GLY A 126 -9.05 0.98 -25.64
N PRO A 127 -8.73 2.21 -25.22
CA PRO A 127 -9.28 2.83 -24.01
C PRO A 127 -10.80 3.03 -24.02
N TYR A 128 -11.44 3.06 -25.20
CA TYR A 128 -12.87 3.33 -25.34
C TYR A 128 -13.62 2.30 -26.21
N SER A 129 -12.96 1.21 -26.59
CA SER A 129 -13.50 0.26 -27.58
C SER A 129 -13.86 -1.11 -26.97
N GLN A 130 -14.13 -1.15 -25.66
CA GLN A 130 -14.56 -2.38 -24.98
C GLN A 130 -16.03 -2.69 -25.24
N SER A 131 -16.31 -3.95 -25.59
CA SER A 131 -17.69 -4.47 -25.70
C SER A 131 -18.41 -4.46 -24.34
N LYS A 132 -19.76 -4.44 -24.35
CA LYS A 132 -20.58 -4.57 -23.13
C LYS A 132 -20.24 -5.86 -22.36
N LYS A 133 -20.10 -6.99 -23.06
CA LYS A 133 -19.75 -8.29 -22.48
C LYS A 133 -18.41 -8.25 -21.73
N THR A 134 -17.37 -7.66 -22.34
CA THR A 134 -16.05 -7.50 -21.71
C THR A 134 -16.12 -6.66 -20.42
N LYS A 135 -16.89 -5.56 -20.44
CA LYS A 135 -17.07 -4.72 -19.25
C LYS A 135 -17.75 -5.47 -18.11
N VAL A 136 -18.81 -6.23 -18.40
CA VAL A 136 -19.52 -7.04 -17.40
C VAL A 136 -18.60 -8.09 -16.78
N ILE A 137 -17.86 -8.86 -17.60
CA ILE A 137 -16.91 -9.87 -17.10
C ILE A 137 -15.88 -9.24 -16.17
N ARG A 138 -15.34 -8.08 -16.54
CA ARG A 138 -14.38 -7.34 -15.71
C ARG A 138 -14.99 -6.95 -14.35
N TYR A 139 -16.19 -6.37 -14.34
CA TYR A 139 -16.81 -5.95 -13.08
C TYR A 139 -17.20 -7.13 -12.20
N LEU A 140 -17.64 -8.25 -12.78
CA LEU A 140 -17.88 -9.49 -12.03
C LEU A 140 -16.59 -10.03 -11.40
N TYR A 141 -15.50 -10.07 -12.17
CA TYR A 141 -14.18 -10.48 -11.67
C TYR A 141 -13.71 -9.61 -10.49
N LEU A 142 -13.86 -8.28 -10.61
CA LEU A 142 -13.52 -7.37 -9.52
C LEU A 142 -14.45 -7.57 -8.32
N ALA A 143 -15.77 -7.70 -8.55
CA ALA A 143 -16.75 -7.91 -7.48
C ALA A 143 -16.44 -9.18 -6.68
N ILE A 144 -16.06 -10.28 -7.33
CA ILE A 144 -15.64 -11.51 -6.65
C ILE A 144 -14.44 -11.26 -5.74
N ASN A 145 -13.41 -10.56 -6.23
CA ASN A 145 -12.23 -10.22 -5.43
C ASN A 145 -12.59 -9.33 -4.23
N TYR A 146 -13.42 -8.30 -4.42
CA TYR A 146 -13.90 -7.46 -3.33
C TYR A 146 -14.69 -8.27 -2.30
N SER A 147 -15.63 -9.11 -2.75
CA SER A 147 -16.41 -9.99 -1.86
C SER A 147 -15.52 -10.95 -1.07
N MET A 148 -14.47 -11.50 -1.69
CA MET A 148 -13.48 -12.33 -1.01
C MET A 148 -12.71 -11.55 0.08
N ALA A 149 -12.31 -10.31 -0.18
CA ALA A 149 -11.63 -9.46 0.80
C ALA A 149 -12.51 -9.10 2.02
N PHE A 150 -13.84 -9.10 1.90
CA PHE A 150 -14.70 -8.97 3.07
C PHE A 150 -15.02 -10.34 3.69
N GLY A 151 -15.28 -11.34 2.87
CA GLY A 151 -15.72 -12.67 3.29
C GLY A 151 -14.65 -13.47 4.04
N PHE A 152 -13.36 -13.29 3.72
CA PHE A 152 -12.30 -14.11 4.32
C PHE A 152 -12.12 -13.88 5.83
N MET A 153 -12.63 -12.78 6.39
CA MET A 153 -12.58 -12.52 7.84
C MET A 153 -13.72 -13.19 8.61
N ILE A 154 -14.77 -13.66 7.92
CA ILE A 154 -15.94 -14.31 8.57
C ILE A 154 -15.50 -15.53 9.38
N PRO A 155 -14.69 -16.47 8.86
CA PRO A 155 -14.23 -17.62 9.64
C PRO A 155 -13.40 -17.23 10.87
N VAL A 156 -12.62 -16.14 10.79
CA VAL A 156 -11.84 -15.62 11.92
C VAL A 156 -12.78 -15.11 13.01
N TYR A 157 -13.82 -14.36 12.63
CA TYR A 157 -14.82 -13.84 13.57
C TYR A 157 -15.57 -14.95 14.31
N LEU A 158 -15.96 -16.01 13.59
CA LEU A 158 -16.71 -17.13 14.16
C LEU A 158 -15.87 -17.99 15.13
N GLN A 159 -14.55 -17.94 15.03
CA GLN A 159 -13.61 -18.72 15.85
C GLN A 159 -12.81 -17.84 16.83
N LEU A 160 -13.34 -16.67 17.18
CA LEU A 160 -12.64 -15.75 18.07
C LEU A 160 -12.46 -16.35 19.47
N PRO A 161 -11.22 -16.38 20.00
CA PRO A 161 -10.99 -16.84 21.35
C PRO A 161 -11.54 -15.83 22.37
N GLY A 162 -12.00 -16.35 23.51
CA GLY A 162 -12.39 -15.51 24.65
C GLY A 162 -11.19 -14.78 25.26
N LYS A 163 -11.43 -13.75 26.10
CA LYS A 163 -10.36 -12.99 26.78
C LYS A 163 -9.43 -13.90 27.59
N ARG A 164 -10.00 -14.77 28.43
CA ARG A 164 -9.22 -15.71 29.26
C ARG A 164 -8.40 -16.70 28.41
N GLU A 165 -8.98 -17.18 27.32
CA GLU A 165 -8.28 -18.07 26.40
C GLU A 165 -7.12 -17.36 25.71
N SER A 166 -7.33 -16.10 25.29
CA SER A 166 -6.30 -15.24 24.70
C SER A 166 -5.13 -14.98 25.67
N GLU A 167 -5.42 -14.71 26.94
CA GLU A 167 -4.41 -14.52 27.99
C GLU A 167 -3.59 -15.81 28.21
N ILE A 168 -4.25 -16.96 28.35
CA ILE A 168 -3.59 -18.26 28.53
C ILE A 168 -2.72 -18.59 27.32
N TYR A 169 -3.25 -18.39 26.11
CA TYR A 169 -2.52 -18.60 24.87
C TYR A 169 -1.28 -17.71 24.81
N ALA A 170 -1.41 -16.41 25.14
CA ALA A 170 -0.30 -15.48 25.10
C ALA A 170 0.84 -15.87 26.07
N ILE A 171 0.50 -16.24 27.31
CA ILE A 171 1.47 -16.68 28.31
C ILE A 171 2.15 -17.99 27.89
N LYS A 172 1.39 -18.92 27.30
CA LYS A 172 1.93 -20.21 26.83
C LYS A 172 2.88 -20.02 25.65
N THR A 173 2.52 -19.16 24.70
CA THR A 173 3.32 -18.90 23.49
C THR A 173 4.54 -18.03 23.80
N ILE A 174 4.40 -17.02 24.67
CA ILE A 174 5.47 -16.11 25.06
C ILE A 174 5.50 -15.96 26.59
N PRO A 175 6.24 -16.83 27.31
CA PRO A 175 6.28 -16.81 28.78
C PRO A 175 6.85 -15.52 29.37
N CYS A 176 7.68 -14.79 28.62
CA CYS A 176 8.25 -13.51 29.07
C CYS A 176 7.38 -12.29 28.72
N LEU A 177 6.18 -12.48 28.16
CA LEU A 177 5.31 -11.36 27.80
C LEU A 177 4.87 -10.61 29.08
N PRO A 178 5.11 -9.30 29.20
CA PRO A 178 4.72 -8.55 30.38
C PRO A 178 3.21 -8.59 30.63
N SER A 179 2.83 -8.73 31.90
CA SER A 179 1.42 -8.79 32.32
C SER A 179 0.60 -7.56 31.93
N LYS A 180 1.24 -6.39 31.87
CA LYS A 180 0.62 -5.15 31.38
C LYS A 180 0.13 -5.22 29.92
N ILE A 181 0.66 -6.14 29.11
CA ILE A 181 0.24 -6.33 27.71
C ILE A 181 -0.95 -7.29 27.65
N TYR A 182 -0.78 -8.54 28.10
CA TYR A 182 -1.84 -9.54 27.91
C TYR A 182 -3.06 -9.31 28.83
N LYS A 183 -2.91 -8.61 29.97
CA LYS A 183 -4.04 -8.20 30.81
C LYS A 183 -4.69 -6.89 30.36
N ASN A 184 -4.17 -6.22 29.34
CA ASN A 184 -4.78 -5.00 28.82
C ASN A 184 -6.18 -5.31 28.30
N ASP A 185 -7.16 -4.47 28.63
CA ASP A 185 -8.55 -4.68 28.20
C ASP A 185 -8.74 -4.66 26.68
N LYS A 186 -7.81 -4.04 25.96
CA LYS A 186 -7.78 -3.96 24.50
C LYS A 186 -6.90 -5.04 23.87
N PHE A 187 -6.27 -5.91 24.66
CA PHE A 187 -5.52 -7.04 24.12
C PHE A 187 -6.46 -8.03 23.43
N PHE A 188 -6.10 -8.44 22.21
CA PHE A 188 -6.86 -9.42 21.45
C PHE A 188 -5.94 -10.43 20.79
N VAL A 189 -6.48 -11.62 20.52
CA VAL A 189 -5.85 -12.67 19.72
C VAL A 189 -6.83 -13.06 18.62
N ALA A 190 -6.41 -13.00 17.36
CA ALA A 190 -7.28 -13.31 16.22
C ALA A 190 -7.54 -14.81 16.07
N SER A 191 -6.61 -15.67 16.51
CA SER A 191 -6.73 -17.12 16.49
C SER A 191 -5.70 -17.74 17.43
N THR A 192 -6.09 -18.79 18.17
CA THR A 192 -5.16 -19.66 18.91
C THR A 192 -4.57 -20.78 18.04
N ASN A 193 -5.11 -20.96 16.82
CA ASN A 193 -4.61 -21.87 15.81
C ASN A 193 -3.81 -21.09 14.75
N ILE A 194 -2.48 -21.19 14.81
CA ILE A 194 -1.56 -20.51 13.89
C ILE A 194 -1.72 -21.06 12.46
N SER A 195 -1.83 -22.37 12.28
CA SER A 195 -1.99 -22.96 10.95
C SER A 195 -3.25 -22.45 10.26
N PHE A 196 -4.36 -22.30 10.99
CA PHE A 196 -5.59 -21.72 10.45
C PHE A 196 -5.41 -20.28 9.96
N ILE A 197 -4.86 -19.39 10.81
CA ILE A 197 -4.69 -17.98 10.43
C ILE A 197 -3.62 -17.81 9.33
N PHE A 198 -2.55 -18.60 9.39
CA PHE A 198 -1.51 -18.67 8.37
C PHE A 198 -2.09 -19.08 7.02
N SER A 199 -2.85 -20.17 6.96
CA SER A 199 -3.45 -20.65 5.71
C SER A 199 -4.46 -19.66 5.14
N LEU A 200 -5.24 -18.99 5.98
CA LEU A 200 -6.26 -18.05 5.54
C LEU A 200 -5.67 -16.74 5.03
N VAL A 201 -4.83 -16.07 5.83
CA VAL A 201 -4.19 -14.80 5.46
C VAL A 201 -3.12 -15.02 4.38
N GLY A 202 -2.31 -16.08 4.53
CA GLY A 202 -1.31 -16.48 3.54
C GLY A 202 -1.94 -16.89 2.22
N GLY A 203 -3.02 -17.68 2.25
CA GLY A 203 -3.76 -18.09 1.07
C GLY A 203 -4.32 -16.90 0.29
N LEU A 204 -4.95 -15.94 0.97
CA LEU A 204 -5.42 -14.71 0.33
C LEU A 204 -4.26 -13.89 -0.25
N THR A 205 -3.17 -13.73 0.50
CA THR A 205 -1.98 -12.98 0.06
C THR A 205 -1.37 -13.59 -1.20
N VAL A 206 -1.19 -14.91 -1.23
CA VAL A 206 -0.67 -15.64 -2.41
C VAL A 206 -1.64 -15.50 -3.58
N LEU A 207 -2.94 -15.72 -3.35
CA LEU A 207 -3.96 -15.64 -4.39
C LEU A 207 -4.02 -14.25 -5.05
N VAL A 208 -3.98 -13.18 -4.26
CA VAL A 208 -3.97 -11.81 -4.78
C VAL A 208 -2.64 -11.53 -5.51
N THR A 209 -1.51 -11.94 -4.94
CA THR A 209 -0.19 -11.72 -5.54
C THR A 209 -0.06 -12.44 -6.89
N VAL A 210 -0.47 -13.69 -6.99
CA VAL A 210 -0.46 -14.47 -8.25
C VAL A 210 -1.32 -13.79 -9.31
N GLN A 211 -2.52 -13.33 -8.95
CA GLN A 211 -3.38 -12.59 -9.87
C GLN A 211 -2.73 -11.27 -10.33
N ILE A 212 -2.10 -10.52 -9.44
CA ILE A 212 -1.36 -9.29 -9.80
C ILE A 212 -0.24 -9.65 -10.78
N LEU A 213 0.60 -10.63 -10.47
CA LEU A 213 1.71 -11.05 -11.34
C LEU A 213 1.21 -11.48 -12.73
N TYR A 214 0.15 -12.27 -12.78
CA TYR A 214 -0.50 -12.65 -14.04
C TYR A 214 -0.93 -11.41 -14.84
N GLN A 215 -1.60 -10.45 -14.20
CA GLN A 215 -2.06 -9.23 -14.87
C GLN A 215 -0.91 -8.33 -15.33
N VAL A 216 0.17 -8.23 -14.56
CA VAL A 216 1.37 -7.51 -14.98
C VAL A 216 1.97 -8.17 -16.23
N ILE A 217 2.20 -9.48 -16.21
CA ILE A 217 2.76 -10.23 -17.35
C ILE A 217 1.85 -10.08 -18.58
N TYR A 218 0.54 -10.26 -18.41
CA TYR A 218 -0.42 -10.11 -19.50
C TYR A 218 -0.40 -8.70 -20.08
N SER A 219 -0.31 -7.67 -19.23
CA SER A 219 -0.22 -6.27 -19.67
C SER A 219 1.03 -5.98 -20.51
N VAL A 220 2.16 -6.62 -20.20
CA VAL A 220 3.42 -6.52 -20.96
C VAL A 220 3.28 -7.19 -22.33
N ILE A 221 2.66 -8.37 -22.40
CA ILE A 221 2.41 -9.08 -23.66
C ILE A 221 1.50 -8.24 -24.56
N GLU A 222 0.38 -7.73 -24.04
CA GLU A 222 -0.55 -6.91 -24.82
C GLU A 222 0.06 -5.56 -25.24
N LEU A 223 0.90 -4.93 -24.40
CA LEU A 223 1.70 -3.77 -24.80
C LEU A 223 2.59 -4.10 -26.01
N ARG A 224 3.30 -5.24 -25.98
CA ARG A 224 4.18 -5.67 -27.08
C ARG A 224 3.37 -5.91 -28.36
N ASN A 225 2.21 -6.55 -28.28
CA ASN A 225 1.35 -6.81 -29.43
C ASN A 225 0.79 -5.52 -30.02
N ARG A 226 0.31 -4.60 -29.17
CA ARG A 226 -0.24 -3.33 -29.61
C ARG A 226 0.82 -2.43 -30.25
N THR A 227 2.02 -2.36 -29.66
CA THR A 227 3.09 -1.48 -30.13
C THR A 227 3.63 -1.85 -31.52
N LYS A 228 3.46 -3.10 -31.97
CA LYS A 228 3.76 -3.53 -33.36
C LYS A 228 2.83 -2.89 -34.41
N LYS A 229 1.60 -2.53 -34.02
CA LYS A 229 0.57 -1.97 -34.91
C LYS A 229 0.53 -0.44 -34.92
N LEU A 230 1.44 0.22 -34.19
CA LEU A 230 1.46 1.66 -33.99
C LEU A 230 2.67 2.30 -34.66
N SER A 231 2.54 3.59 -35.02
CA SER A 231 3.68 4.38 -35.51
C SER A 231 4.82 4.44 -34.49
N ARG A 232 6.05 4.66 -34.96
CA ARG A 232 7.26 4.70 -34.11
C ARG A 232 7.11 5.69 -32.94
N VAL A 233 6.55 6.86 -33.19
CA VAL A 233 6.30 7.90 -32.18
C VAL A 233 5.29 7.41 -31.13
N THR A 234 4.14 6.90 -31.55
CA THR A 234 3.07 6.45 -30.64
C THR A 234 3.50 5.23 -29.84
N SER A 235 4.21 4.30 -30.46
CA SER A 235 4.80 3.11 -29.83
C SER A 235 5.77 3.50 -28.71
N THR A 236 6.66 4.47 -28.99
CA THR A 236 7.62 4.99 -27.99
C THR A 236 6.90 5.63 -26.81
N LEU A 237 5.85 6.41 -27.07
CA LEU A 237 5.05 7.04 -26.02
C LEU A 237 4.33 6.00 -25.15
N GLN A 238 3.71 4.98 -25.76
CA GLN A 238 3.02 3.91 -25.03
C GLN A 238 3.97 3.08 -24.16
N LYS A 239 5.18 2.77 -24.65
CA LYS A 239 6.20 2.07 -23.88
C LYS A 239 6.64 2.88 -22.66
N ARG A 240 7.01 4.15 -22.86
CA ARG A 240 7.42 5.05 -21.76
C ARG A 240 6.32 5.19 -20.72
N PHE A 241 5.07 5.35 -21.17
CA PHE A 241 3.93 5.45 -20.28
C PHE A 241 3.70 4.16 -19.48
N SER A 242 3.73 2.98 -20.12
CA SER A 242 3.61 1.70 -19.41
C SER A 242 4.74 1.49 -18.39
N ILE A 243 5.99 1.80 -18.75
CA ILE A 243 7.12 1.68 -17.82
C ILE A 243 6.89 2.52 -16.57
N ALA A 244 6.43 3.77 -16.74
CA ALA A 244 6.08 4.62 -15.60
C ALA A 244 5.01 3.99 -14.71
N LEU A 245 3.95 3.40 -15.29
CA LEU A 245 2.91 2.70 -14.53
C LEU A 245 3.47 1.47 -13.78
N TYR A 246 4.35 0.69 -14.41
CA TYR A 246 4.92 -0.51 -13.81
C TYR A 246 5.83 -0.16 -12.65
N VAL A 247 6.70 0.85 -12.82
CA VAL A 247 7.58 1.36 -11.77
C VAL A 247 6.78 1.92 -10.60
N GLN A 248 5.70 2.68 -10.89
CA GLN A 248 4.82 3.24 -9.86
C GLN A 248 4.24 2.18 -8.93
N VAL A 249 3.93 0.98 -9.44
CA VAL A 249 3.35 -0.09 -8.62
C VAL A 249 4.40 -1.04 -8.05
N ALA A 250 5.46 -1.35 -8.80
CA ALA A 250 6.48 -2.31 -8.38
C ALA A 250 7.25 -1.84 -7.14
N ILE A 251 7.64 -0.56 -7.10
CA ILE A 251 8.44 -0.01 -5.99
C ILE A 251 7.67 -0.12 -4.65
N PRO A 252 6.43 0.37 -4.52
CA PRO A 252 5.63 0.20 -3.29
C PRO A 252 5.32 -1.26 -2.95
N MET A 253 5.10 -2.11 -3.96
CA MET A 253 4.81 -3.53 -3.73
C MET A 253 5.98 -4.26 -3.09
N ILE A 254 7.22 -3.97 -3.50
CA ILE A 254 8.41 -4.56 -2.86
C ILE A 254 8.48 -4.13 -1.38
N ALA A 255 8.22 -2.85 -1.10
CA ALA A 255 8.20 -2.32 0.26
C ALA A 255 7.11 -2.96 1.13
N TYR A 256 5.98 -3.39 0.55
CA TYR A 256 4.89 -4.08 1.25
C TYR A 256 5.13 -5.59 1.43
N LEU A 257 5.67 -6.27 0.42
CA LEU A 257 5.87 -7.73 0.46
C LEU A 257 6.97 -8.14 1.46
N PHE A 258 8.01 -7.33 1.64
CA PHE A 258 9.09 -7.64 2.57
C PHE A 258 8.61 -7.76 4.04
N PRO A 259 7.82 -6.80 4.60
CA PRO A 259 7.18 -6.96 5.90
C PRO A 259 6.28 -8.18 6.02
N MET A 260 5.52 -8.51 4.96
CA MET A 260 4.65 -9.70 4.97
C MET A 260 5.45 -11.00 5.06
N LEU A 261 6.59 -11.09 4.36
CA LEU A 261 7.49 -12.25 4.49
C LEU A 261 7.97 -12.41 5.93
N TYR A 262 8.34 -11.32 6.60
CA TYR A 262 8.72 -11.38 8.02
C TYR A 262 7.57 -11.91 8.89
N VAL A 263 6.34 -11.41 8.72
CA VAL A 263 5.17 -11.91 9.48
C VAL A 263 5.01 -13.42 9.31
N PHE A 264 5.02 -13.93 8.08
CA PHE A 264 4.91 -15.37 7.84
C PHE A 264 6.10 -16.16 8.42
N SER A 265 7.31 -15.61 8.39
CA SER A 265 8.48 -16.22 9.04
C SER A 265 8.33 -16.30 10.56
N THR A 266 7.76 -15.28 11.22
CA THR A 266 7.52 -15.36 12.67
C THR A 266 6.58 -16.50 13.03
N TRP A 267 5.53 -16.72 12.24
CA TRP A 267 4.59 -17.85 12.44
C TRP A 267 5.20 -19.22 12.13
N ALA A 268 6.18 -19.29 11.22
CA ALA A 268 6.82 -20.55 10.84
C ALA A 268 7.95 -20.98 11.79
N PHE A 269 8.64 -20.01 12.41
CA PHE A 269 9.86 -20.24 13.18
C PHE A 269 9.77 -19.76 14.64
N ASP A 270 8.60 -19.31 15.09
CA ASP A 270 8.34 -18.79 16.44
C ASP A 270 9.32 -17.68 16.88
N ILE A 271 9.66 -16.80 15.94
CA ILE A 271 10.61 -15.70 16.16
C ILE A 271 9.90 -14.54 16.86
N LEU A 272 10.38 -14.16 18.04
CA LEU A 272 9.93 -12.97 18.76
C LEU A 272 10.97 -11.84 18.66
N SER A 273 10.56 -10.70 18.12
CA SER A 273 11.28 -9.44 18.30
C SER A 273 10.32 -8.27 18.17
N GLN A 274 10.06 -7.58 19.29
CA GLN A 274 9.10 -6.48 19.29
C GLN A 274 9.56 -5.30 18.43
N THR A 275 10.87 -5.04 18.35
CA THR A 275 11.42 -4.03 17.44
C THR A 275 11.09 -4.35 15.98
N TYR A 276 11.29 -5.61 15.56
CA TYR A 276 10.99 -6.01 14.18
C TYR A 276 9.48 -6.07 13.91
N ASN A 277 8.67 -6.51 14.88
CA ASN A 277 7.21 -6.44 14.80
C ASN A 277 6.73 -5.01 14.56
N ASN A 278 7.28 -4.03 15.29
CA ASN A 278 6.94 -2.62 15.09
C ASN A 278 7.46 -2.09 13.75
N MET A 279 8.67 -2.49 13.32
CA MET A 279 9.22 -2.12 12.01
C MET A 279 8.36 -2.62 10.84
N VAL A 280 7.71 -3.78 10.95
CA VAL A 280 6.77 -4.29 9.92
C VAL A 280 5.69 -3.26 9.63
N PHE A 281 5.03 -2.73 10.67
CA PHE A 281 3.94 -1.77 10.49
C PHE A 281 4.43 -0.39 10.07
N ILE A 282 5.63 0.01 10.46
CA ILE A 282 6.28 1.22 9.92
C ILE A 282 6.54 1.05 8.42
N CYS A 283 7.10 -0.09 7.99
CA CYS A 283 7.33 -0.36 6.57
C CYS A 283 6.03 -0.47 5.76
N ILE A 284 4.99 -1.08 6.33
CA ILE A 284 3.65 -1.11 5.74
C ILE A 284 3.13 0.33 5.59
N ALA A 285 3.21 1.17 6.63
CA ALA A 285 2.77 2.57 6.52
C ALA A 285 3.61 3.42 5.56
N LEU A 286 4.89 3.09 5.35
CA LEU A 286 5.72 3.79 4.35
C LEU A 286 5.37 3.43 2.90
N HIS A 287 4.64 2.33 2.66
CA HIS A 287 4.39 1.86 1.30
C HIS A 287 3.57 2.86 0.47
N GLY A 288 2.54 3.49 1.05
CA GLY A 288 1.68 4.41 0.33
C GLY A 288 2.29 5.79 0.19
N LEU A 289 3.12 6.22 1.14
CA LEU A 289 4.01 7.37 0.97
C LEU A 289 4.90 7.16 -0.27
N LEU A 290 5.58 6.02 -0.33
CA LEU A 290 6.44 5.63 -1.46
C LEU A 290 5.64 5.54 -2.76
N SER A 291 4.41 5.03 -2.72
CA SER A 291 3.48 5.00 -3.85
C SER A 291 3.17 6.40 -4.38
N THR A 292 2.84 7.33 -3.48
CA THR A 292 2.51 8.71 -3.83
C THR A 292 3.72 9.45 -4.41
N LEU A 293 4.89 9.30 -3.78
CA LEU A 293 6.12 9.92 -4.25
C LEU A 293 6.57 9.36 -5.60
N THR A 294 6.52 8.04 -5.78
CA THR A 294 6.89 7.39 -7.05
C THR A 294 5.94 7.82 -8.15
N MET A 295 4.63 7.85 -7.87
CA MET A 295 3.61 8.35 -8.79
C MET A 295 3.93 9.76 -9.29
N ILE A 296 4.16 10.70 -8.39
CA ILE A 296 4.49 12.09 -8.74
C ILE A 296 5.78 12.12 -9.55
N SER A 297 6.78 11.34 -9.15
CA SER A 297 8.11 11.32 -9.76
C SER A 297 8.15 10.74 -11.17
N VAL A 298 7.36 9.70 -11.49
CA VAL A 298 7.43 9.07 -12.82
C VAL A 298 6.57 9.79 -13.86
N HIS A 299 5.52 10.50 -13.45
CA HIS A 299 4.59 11.17 -14.36
C HIS A 299 4.93 12.64 -14.57
N LYS A 300 5.34 13.00 -15.80
CA LYS A 300 5.69 14.39 -16.17
C LYS A 300 4.62 15.42 -15.78
N PRO A 301 3.31 15.23 -16.08
CA PRO A 301 2.28 16.22 -15.73
C PRO A 301 2.21 16.52 -14.22
N TYR A 302 2.54 15.53 -13.39
CA TYR A 302 2.48 15.63 -11.94
C TYR A 302 3.70 16.34 -11.38
N ARG A 303 4.90 16.02 -11.89
CA ARG A 303 6.12 16.78 -11.58
C ARG A 303 6.00 18.26 -11.91
N GLU A 304 5.42 18.59 -13.07
CA GLU A 304 5.23 20.00 -13.45
C GLU A 304 4.23 20.70 -12.52
N THR A 305 3.21 20.00 -12.01
CA THR A 305 2.31 20.57 -10.99
C THR A 305 3.06 20.85 -9.68
N LEU A 306 3.91 19.93 -9.23
CA LEU A 306 4.70 20.11 -8.01
C LEU A 306 5.63 21.33 -8.12
N LYS A 307 6.26 21.55 -9.27
CA LYS A 307 7.13 22.73 -9.51
C LYS A 307 6.40 24.07 -9.44
N ILE A 308 5.10 24.11 -9.76
CA ILE A 308 4.29 25.33 -9.67
C ILE A 308 3.97 25.67 -8.20
N LEU A 309 3.81 24.66 -7.36
CA LEU A 309 3.44 24.82 -5.95
C LEU A 309 4.63 24.99 -5.02
N LEU A 310 5.79 24.44 -5.38
CA LEU A 310 7.03 24.73 -4.67
C LEU A 310 7.49 26.14 -5.03
N PRO A 311 7.66 27.06 -4.06
CA PRO A 311 8.18 28.38 -4.33
C PRO A 311 9.55 28.21 -4.98
N THR A 312 9.63 28.55 -6.26
CA THR A 312 10.91 28.50 -6.97
C THR A 312 11.72 29.64 -6.40
N CYS A 313 12.82 29.34 -5.71
CA CYS A 313 13.78 30.34 -5.28
C CYS A 313 14.22 31.14 -6.53
N GLU A 314 13.75 32.40 -6.66
CA GLU A 314 13.90 33.22 -7.86
C GLU A 314 15.36 33.38 -8.31
N MET A 315 16.31 33.15 -7.41
CA MET A 315 17.74 33.14 -7.69
C MET A 315 18.15 32.18 -8.82
N MET A 316 17.49 31.01 -8.95
CA MET A 316 17.83 30.06 -10.01
C MET A 316 17.37 30.51 -11.40
N ARG A 317 16.29 31.31 -11.48
CA ARG A 317 15.78 31.85 -12.75
C ARG A 317 16.67 32.99 -13.29
N ARG A 318 17.36 33.74 -12.43
CA ARG A 318 18.33 34.77 -12.86
C ARG A 318 19.60 34.16 -13.44
N ARG A 319 20.12 33.05 -12.89
CA ARG A 319 21.31 32.37 -13.45
C ARG A 319 21.07 31.79 -14.85
N SER A 320 19.89 31.23 -15.13
CA SER A 320 19.61 30.66 -16.46
C SER A 320 19.38 31.72 -17.54
N LYS A 321 18.88 32.92 -17.17
CA LYS A 321 18.73 34.03 -18.11
C LYS A 321 20.09 34.68 -18.45
N VAL A 322 21.02 34.76 -17.50
CA VAL A 322 22.35 35.33 -17.74
C VAL A 322 23.24 34.36 -18.54
N SER A 323 23.12 33.04 -18.35
CA SER A 323 23.82 32.06 -19.20
C SER A 323 23.25 32.02 -20.62
N GLY A 324 21.92 32.09 -20.78
CA GLY A 324 21.26 32.06 -22.10
C GLY A 324 21.56 33.27 -22.99
N VAL A 325 21.81 34.46 -22.42
CA VAL A 325 22.15 35.66 -23.22
C VAL A 325 23.61 35.65 -23.66
N ARG A 326 24.53 35.04 -22.88
CA ARG A 326 25.95 34.93 -23.25
C ARG A 326 26.20 33.92 -24.37
N ASP A 327 25.40 32.85 -24.42
CA ASP A 327 25.52 31.82 -25.47
C ASP A 327 24.91 32.23 -26.81
N ILE A 328 23.93 33.15 -26.81
CA ILE A 328 23.32 33.70 -28.04
C ILE A 328 24.26 34.69 -28.75
N TYR A 329 25.11 35.40 -28.02
CA TYR A 329 26.08 36.32 -28.63
C TYR A 329 27.33 35.61 -29.20
N LEU A 330 27.70 34.44 -28.68
CA LEU A 330 28.87 33.70 -29.19
C LEU A 330 28.58 32.86 -30.45
N SER A 331 27.31 32.56 -30.74
CA SER A 331 26.90 31.78 -31.91
C SER A 331 26.55 32.63 -33.13
N ALA A 332 26.72 33.96 -33.04
CA ALA A 332 26.54 34.90 -34.16
C ALA A 332 27.87 35.42 -34.75
N ILE A 333 29.03 34.97 -34.24
CA ILE A 333 30.37 35.46 -34.66
C ILE A 333 31.32 34.32 -35.13
N ILE A 334 30.83 33.08 -35.28
CA ILE A 334 31.60 31.96 -35.87
C ILE A 334 30.74 31.32 -36.95
#